data_AF-I3DVY8-F1
#
_entry.id   AF-I3DVY8-F1
#
_cell.length_a   1.000
_cell.length_b   1.000
_cell.length_c   1.000
_cell.angle_alpha   90.00
_cell.angle_beta   90.00
_cell.angle_gamma   90.00
#
_symmetry.space_group_name_H-M   'P 1'
#
loop_
_entity.id
_entity.type
_entity.pdbx_description
1 polymer ?
#
loop_
_entity_poly.entity_id
_entity_poly.type
_entity_poly.pdbx_seq_one_letter_code
_entity_poly.pdbx_strand_id
1 'polypeptide(L)' 'MYFVYTFMLIVAMVVLFFCGFYVAEIKEKYGKNLLMLVPITIAMFMFHLIWALLEISKTGRWN' A
#
# COMPACT_ATOMS: atom_id res chain seq x y z
N MET A 1 -16.85 12.14 -5.24
CA MET A 1 -16.36 10.76 -5.46
C MET A 1 -14.95 10.73 -6.06
N TYR A 2 -14.68 11.38 -7.19
CA TYR A 2 -13.34 11.39 -7.82
C TYR A 2 -12.20 11.82 -6.88
N PHE A 3 -12.34 12.96 -6.21
CA PHE A 3 -11.32 13.46 -5.26
C PHE A 3 -11.04 12.50 -4.08
N VAL A 4 -12.05 11.75 -3.64
CA VAL A 4 -11.90 10.78 -2.55
C VAL A 4 -11.08 9.58 -3.01
N TYR A 5 -11.36 9.06 -4.21
CA TYR A 5 -10.57 7.97 -4.80
C TYR A 5 -9.14 8.38 -5.10
N THR A 6 -8.92 9.59 -5.62
CA THR A 6 -7.58 10.15 -5.83
C THR A 6 -6.82 10.27 -4.50
N PHE A 7 -7.46 10.75 -3.45
CA PHE A 7 -6.85 10.85 -2.13
C PHE A 7 -6.51 9.47 -1.55
N MET A 8 -7.42 8.50 -1.65
CA MET A 8 -7.17 7.11 -1.20
C MET A 8 -6.01 6.45 -1.96
N LEU A 9 -5.89 6.70 -3.27
CA LEU A 9 -4.76 6.22 -4.08
C LEU A 9 -3.44 6.83 -3.62
N ILE A 10 -3.39 8.15 -3.41
CA ILE A 10 -2.19 8.84 -2.94
C ILE A 10 -1.78 8.32 -1.56
N VAL A 11 -2.73 8.17 -0.64
CA VAL A 11 -2.46 7.62 0.70
C VAL A 11 -1.91 6.20 0.61
N ALA A 12 -2.48 5.33 -0.25
CA ALA A 12 -1.99 3.97 -0.43
C ALA A 12 -0.55 3.93 -0.97
N MET A 13 -0.19 4.84 -1.90
CA MET A 13 1.19 4.97 -2.40
C MET A 13 2.16 5.42 -1.31
N VAL A 14 1.77 6.37 -0.46
CA VAL A 14 2.58 6.84 0.68
C VAL A 14 2.81 5.71 1.68
N VAL A 15 1.77 4.94 2.00
CA VAL A 15 1.88 3.79 2.91
C VAL A 15 2.83 2.72 2.34
N LEU A 16 2.76 2.43 1.04
CA LEU A 16 3.70 1.51 0.38
C LEU A 16 5.14 2.00 0.47
N PHE A 17 5.38 3.30 0.29
CA PHE A 17 6.71 3.90 0.41
C PHE A 17 7.28 3.71 1.83
N PHE A 18 6.47 3.98 2.86
CA PHE A 18 6.87 3.74 4.24
C PHE A 18 7.10 2.26 4.53
N CYS A 19 6.29 1.36 3.97
CA CYS A 19 6.49 -0.08 4.12
C CYS A 19 7.87 -0.51 3.57
N GLY A 20 8.26 0.00 2.40
CA GLY A 20 9.60 -0.21 1.84
C GLY A 20 10.72 0.34 2.72
N PHE A 21 10.53 1.54 3.29
CA PHE A 21 11.47 2.14 4.24
C PHE A 21 11.64 1.27 5.50
N TYR A 22 10.54 0.80 6.10
CA TYR A 22 10.60 -0.08 7.27
C TYR A 22 11.25 -1.44 6.96
N VAL A 23 11.05 -2.01 5.77
CA VAL A 23 11.78 -3.22 5.33
C VAL A 23 13.28 -2.96 5.31
N ALA A 24 13.72 -1.82 4.77
CA ALA A 24 15.14 -1.46 4.69
C ALA A 24 15.75 -1.25 6.09
N GLU A 25 15.07 -0.50 6.95
CA GLU A 25 15.47 -0.26 8.36
C GLU A 25 15.55 -1.57 9.16
N ILE A 26 14.56 -2.46 9.03
CA ILE A 26 14.55 -3.76 9.72
C ILE A 26 15.71 -4.62 9.21
N LYS A 27 16.01 -4.57 7.91
CA LYS A 27 17.13 -5.30 7.31
C LYS A 27 18.48 -4.79 7.83
N GLU A 28 18.64 -3.48 8.01
CA GLU A 28 19.88 -2.89 8.55
C GLU A 28 20.06 -3.19 10.04
N LYS A 29 19.00 -3.10 10.84
CA LYS A 29 19.09 -3.22 12.31
C LYS A 29 19.03 -4.65 12.83
N TYR A 30 18.24 -5.52 12.19
CA TYR A 30 17.93 -6.85 12.71
C TYR A 30 18.34 -8.00 11.78
N GLY A 31 18.95 -7.72 10.62
CA GLY A 31 19.32 -8.76 9.64
C GLY A 31 18.12 -9.51 9.08
N LYS A 32 18.29 -10.75 8.60
CA LYS A 32 17.21 -11.63 8.10
C LYS A 32 16.37 -12.19 9.25
N ASN A 33 15.50 -11.35 9.82
CA ASN A 33 14.56 -11.76 10.84
C ASN A 33 13.13 -11.84 10.31
N LEU A 34 12.28 -12.67 10.94
CA LEU A 34 10.86 -12.86 10.61
C LEU A 34 10.04 -11.55 10.64
N LEU A 35 10.56 -10.50 11.29
CA LEU A 35 9.95 -9.18 11.31
C LEU A 35 9.84 -8.52 9.94
N MET A 36 10.62 -8.93 8.93
CA MET A 36 10.43 -8.44 7.55
C MET A 36 9.13 -8.94 6.92
N LEU A 37 8.55 -10.03 7.43
CA LEU A 37 7.32 -10.59 6.87
C LEU A 37 6.13 -9.63 7.06
N VAL A 38 6.13 -8.87 8.17
CA VAL A 38 5.07 -7.93 8.53
C VAL A 38 4.89 -6.81 7.51
N PRO A 39 5.93 -6.02 7.16
CA PRO A 39 5.78 -4.99 6.13
C PRO A 39 5.57 -5.59 4.74
N ILE A 40 6.04 -6.81 4.47
CA ILE A 40 5.78 -7.48 3.18
C ILE A 40 4.30 -7.86 3.02
N THR A 41 3.65 -8.42 4.05
CA THR A 41 2.22 -8.71 4.00
C THR A 41 1.37 -7.45 3.93
N ILE A 42 1.74 -6.40 4.66
CA ILE A 42 1.07 -5.09 4.57
C ILE A 42 1.21 -4.50 3.16
N ALA A 43 2.40 -4.59 2.55
CA ALA A 43 2.62 -4.12 1.19
C ALA A 43 1.77 -4.89 0.16
N MET A 44 1.69 -6.23 0.28
CA MET A 44 0.82 -7.04 -0.57
C MET A 44 -0.66 -6.67 -0.42
N PHE A 45 -1.14 -6.43 0.81
CA PHE A 45 -2.51 -6.01 1.06
C PHE A 45 -2.81 -4.63 0.46
N MET A 46 -1.89 -3.67 0.61
CA MET A 46 -2.03 -2.33 0.04
C MET A 46 -2.04 -2.34 -1.50
N PHE A 47 -1.29 -3.25 -2.14
CA PHE A 47 -1.34 -3.44 -3.58
C PHE A 47 -2.71 -3.92 -4.06
N HIS A 48 -3.33 -4.86 -3.35
CA HIS A 48 -4.69 -5.34 -3.65
C HIS A 48 -5.74 -4.23 -3.45
N LEU A 49 -5.59 -3.42 -2.40
CA LEU A 49 -6.47 -2.26 -2.18
C LEU A 49 -6.40 -1.24 -3.31
N ILE A 50 -5.20 -0.95 -3.82
CA ILE A 50 -5.01 -0.05 -4.98
C ILE A 50 -5.72 -0.61 -6.21
N TRP A 51 -5.60 -1.90 -6.47
CA TRP A 51 -6.27 -2.55 -7.60
C TRP A 51 -7.80 -2.48 -7.47
N ALA A 52 -8.33 -2.79 -6.29
CA ALA A 52 -9.76 -2.72 -6.01
C ALA A 52 -10.30 -1.28 -6.18
N LEU A 53 -9.57 -0.28 -5.67
CA LEU A 53 -9.93 1.14 -5.85
C LEU A 53 -9.90 1.54 -7.33
N LEU A 54 -8.92 1.07 -8.10
CA LEU A 54 -8.81 1.34 -9.53
C LEU A 54 -9.97 0.71 -10.31
N GLU A 55 -10.33 -0.53 -9.99
CA GLU A 55 -11.46 -1.26 -10.60
C GLU A 55 -12.81 -0.61 -10.28
N ILE A 56 -13.02 -0.21 -9.02
CA ILE A 56 -14.20 0.55 -8.60
C ILE A 56 -14.26 1.91 -9.31
N SER A 57 -13.12 2.59 -9.49
CA SER A 57 -13.07 3.88 -10.20
C SER A 57 -13.45 3.74 -11.69
N LYS A 58 -13.05 2.65 -12.35
CA LYS A 58 -13.38 2.36 -13.76
C LYS A 58 -14.85 2.02 -13.97
N THR A 59 -15.52 1.52 -12.93
CA THR A 59 -16.91 1.07 -13.02
C THR A 59 -17.89 2.26 -13.14
N GLY A 60 -17.43 3.51 -13.03
CA GLY A 60 -18.07 4.70 -13.61
C GLY A 60 -19.54 4.98 -13.21
N ARG A 61 -20.08 4.27 -12.23
CA ARG A 61 -21.53 4.24 -11.90
C ARG A 61 -21.86 4.91 -10.57
N TRP A 62 -20.98 5.80 -10.11
CA TRP A 62 -21.17 6.54 -8.86
C TRP A 62 -20.89 8.03 -9.14
N ASN A 63 -21.67 8.60 -10.07
CA ASN A 63 -21.98 10.03 -10.04
C ASN A 63 -22.86 10.31 -8.83
#